data_AF-A0A961QPP5-F1
#
_entry.id   AF-A0A961QPP5-F1
#
_cell.length_a   1.000
_cell.length_b   1.000
_cell.length_c   1.000
_cell.angle_alpha   90.00
_cell.angle_beta   90.00
_cell.angle_gamma   90.00
#
_symmetry.space_group_name_H-M   'P 1'
#
loop_
_entity.id
_entity.type
_entity.pdbx_description
1 polymer ?
#
loop_
_entity_poly.entity_id
_entity_poly.type
_entity_poly.pdbx_seq_one_letter_code
_entity_poly.pdbx_strand_id
1 'polypeptide(L)'
;MASAAEQMAANLSWGALGKATELRQRIFFTIGLLIIYRLGTYIPVPGIDTAALKEFMEGAAAGLGGILSMFTGGALGRMGIFALGIMPYISASIIVQLLTAMVPSLEQMKKEGEQGRKKINQITRYGTVALALFQAWGLAVSLEAGDLAHDPGLFFKLSVVVTLVGGTMFLMWLGEQITERGLGNGISLLIFASIVAGLPSAIGGLFELVRTGAMSI
;
A
#
# COMPACT_ATOMS: atom_id res chain seq x y z
N MET A 1 -28.62 -21.64 -22.27
CA MET A 1 -27.48 -22.39 -21.73
C MET A 1 -26.78 -21.45 -20.76
N ALA A 2 -26.84 -21.72 -19.46
CA ALA A 2 -26.24 -20.83 -18.46
C ALA A 2 -24.72 -20.82 -18.63
N SER A 3 -24.13 -19.63 -18.60
CA SER A 3 -22.70 -19.42 -18.79
C SER A 3 -21.89 -20.11 -17.68
N ALA A 4 -20.67 -20.57 -17.96
CA ALA A 4 -19.77 -21.13 -16.95
C ALA A 4 -19.56 -20.19 -15.73
N ALA A 5 -19.73 -18.88 -15.93
CA ALA A 5 -19.76 -17.88 -14.86
C ALA A 5 -21.00 -17.97 -13.96
N GLU A 6 -22.18 -18.27 -14.52
CA GLU A 6 -23.42 -18.48 -13.76
C GLU A 6 -23.39 -19.80 -12.99
N GLN A 7 -22.76 -20.85 -13.52
CA GLN A 7 -22.57 -22.11 -12.80
C GLN A 7 -21.51 -22.02 -11.69
N MET A 8 -20.47 -21.18 -11.85
CA MET A 8 -19.55 -20.85 -10.75
C MET A 8 -20.21 -19.98 -9.68
N ALA A 9 -21.06 -19.02 -10.07
CA ALA A 9 -21.84 -18.21 -9.15
C ALA A 9 -22.94 -19.01 -8.42
N ALA A 10 -23.54 -20.00 -9.08
CA ALA A 10 -24.55 -20.89 -8.49
C ALA A 10 -23.93 -21.94 -7.55
N ASN A 11 -22.66 -22.33 -7.77
CA ASN A 11 -21.91 -23.23 -6.89
C ASN A 11 -21.11 -22.52 -5.79
N LEU A 12 -21.09 -21.17 -5.77
CA LEU A 12 -20.76 -20.39 -4.58
C LEU A 12 -21.87 -20.59 -3.56
N SER A 13 -21.89 -21.75 -2.91
CA SER A 13 -22.80 -22.00 -1.81
C SER A 13 -22.38 -21.12 -0.63
N TRP A 14 -23.01 -19.95 -0.52
CA TRP A 14 -22.95 -19.08 0.65
C TRP A 14 -23.27 -19.87 1.95
N GLY A 15 -24.04 -20.96 1.83
CA GLY A 15 -24.29 -21.93 2.89
C GLY A 15 -23.12 -22.88 3.26
N ALA A 16 -22.17 -23.17 2.36
CA ALA A 16 -20.95 -23.93 2.69
C ALA A 16 -19.87 -23.02 3.30
N LEU A 17 -19.81 -21.74 2.91
CA LEU A 17 -19.02 -20.71 3.59
C LEU A 17 -19.44 -20.57 5.07
N GLY A 18 -20.71 -20.80 5.39
CA GLY A 18 -21.22 -20.86 6.76
C GLY A 18 -20.83 -22.10 7.57
N LYS A 19 -20.46 -23.21 6.91
CA LYS A 19 -20.04 -24.48 7.56
C LYS A 19 -18.54 -24.55 7.84
N ALA A 20 -17.73 -23.73 7.17
CA ALA A 20 -16.29 -23.63 7.40
C ALA A 20 -15.98 -22.50 8.41
N THR A 21 -16.16 -22.78 9.70
CA THR A 21 -15.89 -21.83 10.81
C THR A 21 -14.49 -21.24 10.74
N GLU A 22 -13.52 -22.03 10.27
CA GLU A 22 -12.13 -21.62 10.07
C GLU A 22 -11.99 -20.59 8.94
N LEU A 23 -12.61 -20.83 7.78
CA LEU A 23 -12.54 -19.88 6.66
C LEU A 23 -13.20 -18.55 7.03
N ARG A 24 -14.33 -18.61 7.74
CA ARG A 24 -15.01 -17.43 8.28
C ARG A 24 -14.08 -16.63 9.21
N GLN A 25 -13.38 -17.28 10.13
CA GLN A 25 -12.42 -16.61 11.03
C GLN A 25 -11.28 -15.95 10.26
N ARG A 26 -10.71 -16.61 9.24
CA ARG A 26 -9.66 -16.04 8.39
C ARG A 26 -10.15 -14.81 7.62
N ILE A 27 -11.40 -14.81 7.14
CA ILE A 27 -12.04 -13.66 6.49
C ILE A 27 -12.16 -12.48 7.47
N PHE A 28 -12.76 -12.71 8.64
CA PHE A 28 -12.93 -11.65 9.64
C PHE A 28 -11.60 -11.09 10.14
N PHE A 29 -10.58 -11.93 10.30
CA PHE A 29 -9.23 -11.51 10.64
C PHE A 29 -8.65 -10.60 9.55
N THR A 30 -8.75 -11.01 8.28
CA THR A 30 -8.28 -10.24 7.14
C THR A 30 -8.99 -8.88 7.05
N ILE A 31 -10.32 -8.86 7.13
CA ILE A 31 -11.11 -7.63 7.11
C ILE A 31 -10.75 -6.71 8.28
N GLY A 32 -10.56 -7.26 9.49
CA GLY A 32 -10.13 -6.50 10.67
C GLY A 32 -8.79 -5.80 10.45
N LEU A 33 -7.80 -6.50 9.87
CA LEU A 33 -6.51 -5.89 9.54
C LEU A 33 -6.61 -4.85 8.42
N LEU A 34 -7.48 -5.05 7.42
CA LEU A 34 -7.74 -4.04 6.38
C LEU A 34 -8.40 -2.78 6.95
N ILE A 35 -9.26 -2.91 7.96
CA ILE A 35 -9.82 -1.76 8.69
C ILE A 35 -8.73 -1.00 9.43
N ILE A 36 -7.83 -1.70 10.14
CA ILE A 36 -6.68 -1.06 10.82
C ILE A 36 -5.78 -0.33 9.83
N TYR A 37 -5.47 -0.97 8.70
CA TYR A 37 -4.76 -0.34 7.59
C TYR A 37 -5.46 0.95 7.17
N ARG A 38 -6.79 0.90 6.96
CA ARG A 38 -7.55 2.06 6.51
C ARG A 38 -7.55 3.18 7.55
N LEU A 39 -7.76 2.87 8.82
CA LEU A 39 -7.73 3.86 9.91
C LEU A 39 -6.36 4.56 9.98
N GLY A 40 -5.26 3.82 9.82
CA GLY A 40 -3.94 4.44 9.80
C GLY A 40 -3.70 5.38 8.61
N THR A 41 -4.38 5.20 7.47
CA THR A 41 -4.30 6.18 6.36
C THR A 41 -4.91 7.55 6.68
N TYR A 42 -5.70 7.66 7.76
CA TYR A 42 -6.27 8.93 8.24
C TYR A 42 -5.45 9.60 9.34
N ILE A 43 -4.39 8.95 9.85
CA ILE A 43 -3.52 9.54 10.87
C ILE A 43 -2.43 10.34 10.14
N PRO A 44 -2.43 11.69 10.19
CA PRO A 44 -1.43 12.49 9.51
C PRO A 44 -0.06 12.35 10.19
N VAL A 45 1.01 12.49 9.41
CA VAL A 45 2.38 12.55 9.93
C VAL A 45 2.55 13.85 10.74
N PRO A 46 3.17 13.79 11.93
CA PRO A 46 3.37 14.97 12.76
C PRO A 46 4.25 16.02 12.07
N GLY A 47 3.79 17.28 12.08
CA GLY A 47 4.53 18.45 11.61
C GLY A 47 4.17 18.94 10.20
N ILE A 48 3.24 18.28 9.51
CA ILE A 48 2.80 18.67 8.16
C ILE A 48 1.57 19.58 8.24
N ASP A 49 1.59 20.67 7.47
CA ASP A 49 0.42 21.52 7.28
C ASP A 49 -0.54 20.87 6.27
N THR A 50 -1.66 20.35 6.78
CA THR A 50 -2.69 19.71 5.96
C THR A 50 -3.42 20.67 5.01
N ALA A 51 -3.45 21.97 5.31
CA ALA A 51 -4.08 22.97 4.44
C ALA A 51 -3.17 23.28 3.25
N ALA A 52 -1.88 23.55 3.50
CA ALA A 52 -0.89 23.78 2.46
C ALA A 52 -0.70 22.53 1.57
N LEU A 53 -0.76 21.33 2.17
CA LEU A 53 -0.70 20.07 1.42
C LEU A 53 -1.89 19.91 0.47
N LYS A 54 -3.09 20.31 0.91
CA LYS A 54 -4.30 20.20 0.08
C LYS A 54 -4.19 21.11 -1.14
N GLU A 55 -3.71 22.33 -0.96
CA GLU A 55 -3.48 23.29 -2.05
C GLU A 55 -2.41 22.79 -3.04
N PHE A 56 -1.30 22.25 -2.52
CA PHE A 56 -0.26 21.60 -3.35
C PHE A 56 -0.81 20.40 -4.13
N MET A 57 -1.65 19.58 -3.51
CA MET A 57 -2.27 18.41 -4.13
C MET A 57 -3.34 18.78 -5.16
N GLU A 58 -4.11 19.84 -4.94
CA GLU A 58 -5.04 20.37 -5.95
C GLU A 58 -4.31 20.83 -7.21
N GLY A 59 -3.11 21.41 -7.08
CA GLY A 59 -2.22 21.72 -8.21
C GLY A 59 -1.58 20.50 -8.87
N ALA A 60 -1.23 19.46 -8.11
CA ALA A 60 -0.57 18.24 -8.60
C ALA A 60 -1.52 17.14 -9.10
N ALA A 61 -2.82 17.25 -8.80
CA ALA A 61 -3.86 16.27 -9.18
C ALA A 61 -4.03 16.10 -10.69
N ALA A 62 -3.59 17.07 -11.49
CA ALA A 62 -3.64 17.02 -12.95
C ALA A 62 -2.58 16.10 -13.60
N GLY A 63 -1.68 15.46 -12.82
CA GLY A 63 -0.56 14.67 -13.35
C GLY A 63 -0.28 13.34 -12.63
N LEU A 64 0.98 12.88 -12.69
CA LEU A 64 1.46 11.61 -12.10
C LEU A 64 1.15 11.46 -10.59
N GLY A 65 0.96 12.57 -9.88
CA GLY A 65 0.57 12.59 -8.45
C GLY A 65 -0.80 11.94 -8.19
N GLY A 66 -1.74 12.00 -9.14
CA GLY A 66 -3.03 11.34 -9.04
C GLY A 66 -2.92 9.81 -9.09
N ILE A 67 -2.05 9.29 -9.98
CA ILE A 67 -1.78 7.84 -10.09
C ILE A 67 -1.12 7.34 -8.80
N LEU A 68 -0.10 8.04 -8.29
CA LEU A 68 0.57 7.72 -7.03
C LEU A 68 -0.40 7.74 -5.83
N SER A 69 -1.34 8.69 -5.81
CA SER A 69 -2.39 8.77 -4.78
C SER A 69 -3.36 7.58 -4.83
N MET A 70 -3.68 7.07 -6.03
CA MET A 70 -4.53 5.89 -6.18
C MET A 70 -3.86 4.61 -5.67
N PHE A 71 -2.56 4.42 -5.95
CA PHE A 71 -1.80 3.26 -5.45
C PHE A 71 -1.56 3.30 -3.93
N THR A 72 -1.57 4.49 -3.33
CA THR A 72 -1.45 4.67 -1.87
C THR A 72 -2.80 4.74 -1.15
N GLY A 73 -3.92 4.57 -1.87
CA GLY A 73 -5.27 4.65 -1.31
C GLY A 73 -5.64 6.04 -0.75
N GLY A 74 -4.99 7.09 -1.26
CA GLY A 74 -5.12 8.47 -0.81
C GLY A 74 -4.25 8.82 0.41
N ALA A 75 -3.41 7.90 0.89
CA ALA A 75 -2.51 8.18 2.01
C ALA A 75 -1.46 9.25 1.67
N LEU A 76 -1.02 9.33 0.42
CA LEU A 76 -0.08 10.35 -0.05
C LEU A 76 -0.72 11.74 -0.10
N GLY A 77 -1.95 11.84 -0.63
CA GLY A 77 -2.71 13.10 -0.67
C GLY A 77 -3.15 13.64 0.69
N ARG A 78 -3.06 12.83 1.75
CA ARG A 78 -3.33 13.22 3.14
C ARG A 78 -2.08 13.24 4.01
N MET A 79 -0.91 12.94 3.44
CA MET A 79 0.34 12.71 4.18
C MET A 79 0.13 11.87 5.45
N GLY A 80 -0.58 10.75 5.29
CA GLY A 80 -0.81 9.82 6.38
C GLY A 80 0.49 9.11 6.80
N ILE A 81 0.49 8.48 7.98
CA ILE A 81 1.62 7.64 8.43
C ILE A 81 1.99 6.52 7.45
N PHE A 82 1.07 6.19 6.54
CA PHE A 82 1.24 5.21 5.46
C PHE A 82 1.44 5.86 4.08
N ALA A 83 1.96 7.08 3.99
CA ALA A 83 2.11 7.79 2.71
C ALA A 83 2.98 7.05 1.69
N LEU A 84 4.03 6.33 2.13
CA LEU A 84 4.83 5.44 1.27
C LEU A 84 4.08 4.15 0.88
N GLY A 85 3.05 3.78 1.65
CA GLY A 85 2.31 2.54 1.48
C GLY A 85 3.22 1.31 1.54
N ILE A 86 2.93 0.34 0.68
CA ILE A 86 3.70 -0.92 0.58
C ILE A 86 4.70 -0.84 -0.59
N MET A 87 4.80 0.31 -1.26
CA MET A 87 5.69 0.48 -2.42
C MET A 87 7.16 0.17 -2.12
N PRO A 88 7.77 0.60 -0.99
CA PRO A 88 9.16 0.25 -0.71
C PRO A 88 9.40 -1.26 -0.67
N TYR A 89 8.42 -2.02 -0.17
CA TYR A 89 8.47 -3.47 -0.13
C TYR A 89 8.29 -4.09 -1.51
N ILE A 90 7.35 -3.59 -2.31
CA ILE A 90 7.12 -4.06 -3.69
C ILE A 90 8.42 -3.87 -4.49
N SER A 91 9.01 -2.68 -4.44
CA SER A 91 10.28 -2.37 -5.11
C SER A 91 11.40 -3.30 -4.62
N ALA A 92 11.57 -3.48 -3.31
CA ALA A 92 12.57 -4.39 -2.76
C ALA A 92 12.36 -5.83 -3.26
N SER A 93 11.12 -6.31 -3.29
CA SER A 93 10.80 -7.67 -3.72
C SER A 93 11.10 -7.90 -5.21
N ILE A 94 10.82 -6.90 -6.05
CA ILE A 94 11.15 -6.95 -7.49
C ILE A 94 12.67 -6.93 -7.68
N ILE A 95 13.39 -6.06 -6.97
CA ILE A 95 14.85 -6.00 -7.03
C ILE A 95 15.45 -7.35 -6.64
N VAL A 96 15.01 -7.94 -5.54
CA VAL A 96 15.51 -9.24 -5.08
C VAL A 96 15.13 -10.35 -6.06
N GLN A 97 13.93 -10.33 -6.66
CA GLN A 97 13.54 -11.29 -7.68
C GLN A 97 14.43 -11.20 -8.93
N LEU A 98 14.74 -9.99 -9.39
CA LEU A 98 15.65 -9.75 -10.52
C LEU A 98 17.08 -10.19 -10.19
N LEU A 99 17.59 -9.82 -9.00
CA LEU A 99 18.90 -10.27 -8.52
C LEU A 99 18.98 -11.79 -8.40
N THR A 100 17.89 -12.44 -7.98
CA THR A 100 17.85 -13.91 -7.89
C THR A 100 17.92 -14.57 -9.26
N ALA A 101 17.42 -13.92 -10.32
CA ALA A 101 17.53 -14.42 -11.69
C ALA A 101 18.90 -14.13 -12.33
N MET A 102 19.57 -13.05 -11.91
CA MET A 102 20.87 -12.64 -12.46
C MET A 102 22.07 -13.22 -11.71
N VAL A 103 21.94 -13.51 -10.41
CA VAL A 103 23.04 -13.96 -9.55
C VAL A 103 22.90 -15.46 -9.24
N PRO A 104 23.83 -16.31 -9.72
CA PRO A 104 23.74 -17.76 -9.56
C PRO A 104 23.68 -18.24 -8.11
N SER A 105 24.33 -17.53 -7.18
CA SER A 105 24.31 -17.88 -5.76
C SER A 105 22.94 -17.68 -5.11
N LEU A 106 22.22 -16.62 -5.50
CA LEU A 106 20.85 -16.39 -5.05
C LEU A 106 19.87 -17.37 -5.71
N GLU A 107 20.09 -17.73 -6.97
CA GLU A 107 19.31 -18.76 -7.65
C GLU A 107 19.46 -20.13 -6.97
N GLN A 108 20.70 -20.49 -6.60
CA GLN A 108 20.98 -21.69 -5.81
C GLN A 108 20.29 -21.66 -4.45
N MET A 109 20.35 -20.52 -3.74
CA MET A 109 19.58 -20.34 -2.50
C MET A 109 18.08 -20.53 -2.73
N LYS A 110 17.50 -20.04 -3.83
CA LYS A 110 16.08 -20.30 -4.14
C LYS A 110 15.78 -21.78 -4.35
N LYS A 111 16.74 -22.56 -4.86
CA LYS A 111 16.66 -24.01 -5.06
C LYS A 111 16.82 -24.82 -3.76
N GLU A 112 17.32 -24.22 -2.67
CA GLU A 112 17.39 -24.84 -1.32
C GLU A 112 16.01 -25.04 -0.65
N GLY A 113 14.91 -24.72 -1.33
CA GLY A 113 13.55 -24.94 -0.84
C GLY A 113 13.09 -23.90 0.18
N GLU A 114 12.43 -24.34 1.27
CA GLU A 114 11.84 -23.42 2.26
C GLU A 114 12.88 -22.57 3.00
N GLN A 115 14.03 -23.14 3.36
CA GLN A 115 15.06 -22.39 4.09
C GLN A 115 15.64 -21.27 3.22
N GLY A 116 15.87 -21.55 1.94
CA GLY A 116 16.33 -20.56 0.96
C GLY A 116 15.33 -19.43 0.73
N ARG A 117 14.04 -19.77 0.60
CA ARG A 117 12.95 -18.78 0.50
C ARG A 117 12.90 -17.86 1.73
N LYS A 118 13.09 -18.40 2.93
CA LYS A 118 13.14 -17.58 4.17
C LYS A 118 14.31 -16.59 4.15
N LYS A 119 15.50 -17.00 3.70
CA LYS A 119 16.66 -16.10 3.56
C LYS A 119 16.41 -14.99 2.54
N ILE A 120 15.84 -15.33 1.38
CA ILE A 120 15.48 -14.35 0.34
C ILE A 120 14.45 -13.33 0.87
N ASN A 121 13.47 -13.80 1.65
CA ASN A 121 12.51 -12.92 2.29
C ASN A 121 13.18 -11.98 3.31
N GLN A 122 14.16 -12.46 4.09
CA GLN A 122 14.92 -11.60 4.99
C GLN A 122 15.70 -10.52 4.23
N ILE A 123 16.35 -10.86 3.12
CA ILE A 123 17.04 -9.89 2.26
C ILE A 123 16.04 -8.84 1.74
N THR A 124 14.86 -9.28 1.33
CA THR A 124 13.79 -8.38 0.88
C THR A 124 13.34 -7.43 1.99
N ARG A 125 13.19 -7.91 3.23
CA ARG A 125 12.85 -7.07 4.39
C ARG A 125 13.92 -6.02 4.67
N TYR A 126 15.20 -6.40 4.67
CA TYR A 126 16.29 -5.43 4.86
C TYR A 126 16.38 -4.42 3.72
N GLY A 127 16.20 -4.87 2.48
CA GLY A 127 16.12 -3.98 1.31
C GLY A 127 14.95 -3.00 1.42
N THR A 128 13.81 -3.45 1.92
CA THR A 128 12.63 -2.61 2.16
C THR A 128 12.93 -1.48 3.15
N VAL A 129 13.58 -1.78 4.27
CA VAL A 129 13.96 -0.77 5.28
C VAL A 129 14.89 0.27 4.67
N ALA A 130 15.92 -0.17 3.93
CA ALA A 130 16.89 0.73 3.30
C ALA A 130 16.22 1.65 2.27
N LEU A 131 15.36 1.09 1.42
CA LEU A 131 14.60 1.87 0.43
C LEU A 131 13.61 2.83 1.10
N ALA A 132 12.90 2.38 2.14
CA ALA A 132 11.96 3.22 2.87
C ALA A 132 12.68 4.39 3.55
N LEU A 133 13.86 4.16 4.14
CA LEU A 133 14.68 5.22 4.72
C LEU A 133 15.08 6.26 3.68
N PHE A 134 15.58 5.81 2.53
CA PHE A 134 15.99 6.71 1.45
C PHE A 134 14.80 7.51 0.88
N GLN A 135 13.67 6.85 0.63
CA GLN A 135 12.46 7.47 0.11
C GLN A 135 11.82 8.42 1.13
N ALA A 136 11.75 8.04 2.41
CA ALA A 136 11.22 8.88 3.47
C ALA A 136 12.10 10.13 3.68
N TRP A 137 13.42 10.00 3.59
CA TRP A 137 14.33 11.14 3.67
C TRP A 137 14.13 12.09 2.48
N GLY A 138 14.05 11.55 1.26
CA GLY A 138 13.77 12.33 0.06
C GLY A 138 12.45 13.10 0.18
N LEU A 139 11.39 12.44 0.67
CA LEU A 139 10.11 13.08 0.93
C LEU A 139 10.22 14.17 2.00
N ALA A 140 10.86 13.89 3.13
CA ALA A 140 11.02 14.87 4.21
C ALA A 140 11.74 16.16 3.74
N VAL A 141 12.79 16.02 2.92
CA VAL A 141 13.49 17.17 2.33
C VAL A 141 12.60 17.90 1.32
N SER A 142 11.85 17.19 0.48
CA SER A 142 10.94 17.82 -0.48
C SER A 142 9.78 18.56 0.17
N LEU A 143 9.26 18.04 1.30
CA LEU A 143 8.18 18.66 2.06
C LEU A 143 8.66 19.95 2.73
N GLU A 144 9.88 19.95 3.26
CA GLU A 144 10.49 21.16 3.80
C GLU A 144 10.76 22.21 2.71
N ALA A 145 11.26 21.80 1.54
CA ALA A 145 11.50 22.69 0.42
C ALA A 145 10.20 23.28 -0.18
N GLY A 146 9.07 22.60 0.01
CA GLY A 146 7.75 23.03 -0.45
C GLY A 146 6.98 23.91 0.53
N ASP A 147 7.58 24.33 1.64
CA ASP A 147 6.94 25.11 2.72
C ASP A 147 5.71 24.40 3.33
N LEU A 148 5.70 23.07 3.29
CA LEU A 148 4.61 22.22 3.80
C LEU A 148 4.80 21.81 5.27
N ALA A 149 5.83 22.34 5.93
CA ALA A 149 6.21 22.01 7.30
C ALA A 149 5.87 23.18 8.23
N HIS A 150 5.23 22.90 9.36
CA HIS A 150 4.89 23.93 10.35
C HIS A 150 6.14 24.55 10.99
N ASP A 151 7.11 23.69 11.32
CA ASP A 151 8.43 24.07 11.84
C ASP A 151 9.53 23.33 11.07
N PRO A 152 10.08 23.94 9.99
CA PRO A 152 11.20 23.40 9.23
C PRO A 152 12.42 23.11 10.12
N GLY A 153 13.01 21.92 10.01
CA GLY A 153 14.19 21.59 10.82
C GLY A 153 14.54 20.11 10.87
N LEU A 154 15.69 19.82 11.51
CA LEU A 154 16.19 18.46 11.71
C LEU A 154 15.20 17.58 12.49
N PHE A 155 14.47 18.16 13.45
CA PHE A 155 13.44 17.46 14.21
C PHE A 155 12.27 17.02 13.34
N PHE A 156 11.79 17.89 12.45
CA PHE A 156 10.75 17.56 11.47
C PHE A 156 11.18 16.46 10.50
N LYS A 157 12.41 16.56 9.94
CA LYS A 157 12.91 15.52 9.03
C LYS A 157 12.98 14.16 9.71
N LEU A 158 13.50 14.11 10.93
CA LEU A 158 13.60 12.87 11.69
C LEU A 158 12.23 12.32 12.09
N SER A 159 11.28 13.17 12.50
CA SER A 159 9.93 12.72 12.84
C SER A 159 9.21 12.13 11.63
N VAL A 160 9.31 12.78 10.46
CA VAL A 160 8.74 12.28 9.20
C VAL A 160 9.37 10.95 8.81
N VAL A 161 10.70 10.85 8.83
CA VAL A 161 11.41 9.62 8.45
C VAL A 161 11.04 8.46 9.36
N VAL A 162 11.08 8.66 10.68
CA VAL A 162 10.72 7.60 11.65
C VAL A 162 9.26 7.20 11.47
N THR A 163 8.36 8.15 11.24
CA THR A 163 6.93 7.86 11.07
C THR A 163 6.67 7.08 9.78
N LEU A 164 7.24 7.50 8.65
CA LEU A 164 7.03 6.85 7.36
C LEU A 164 7.68 5.47 7.27
N VAL A 165 8.91 5.33 7.82
CA VAL A 165 9.59 4.03 7.88
C VAL A 165 8.86 3.11 8.84
N GLY A 166 8.49 3.59 10.03
CA GLY A 166 7.71 2.84 11.02
C GLY A 166 6.37 2.38 10.45
N GLY A 167 5.67 3.28 9.75
CA GLY A 167 4.41 2.97 9.06
C GLY A 167 4.59 1.90 7.99
N THR A 168 5.59 2.03 7.13
CA THR A 168 5.90 1.03 6.08
C THR A 168 6.20 -0.35 6.68
N MET A 169 7.00 -0.40 7.75
CA MET A 169 7.35 -1.65 8.44
C MET A 169 6.13 -2.27 9.11
N PHE A 170 5.24 -1.46 9.66
CA PHE A 170 3.98 -1.93 10.21
C PHE A 170 3.07 -2.52 9.12
N LEU A 171 2.99 -1.90 7.94
CA LEU A 171 2.22 -2.44 6.81
C LEU A 171 2.79 -3.76 6.29
N MET A 172 4.11 -3.87 6.20
CA MET A 172 4.77 -5.12 5.84
C MET A 172 4.42 -6.23 6.84
N TRP A 173 4.51 -5.92 8.14
CA TRP A 173 4.13 -6.85 9.20
C TRP A 173 2.64 -7.25 9.10
N LEU A 174 1.73 -6.30 8.86
CA LEU A 174 0.31 -6.58 8.63
C LEU A 174 0.11 -7.54 7.45
N GLY A 175 0.80 -7.30 6.33
CA GLY A 175 0.73 -8.16 5.15
C GLY A 175 1.20 -9.59 5.43
N GLU A 176 2.23 -9.73 6.25
CA GLU A 176 2.71 -11.05 6.69
C GLU A 176 1.70 -11.76 7.60
N GLN A 177 1.09 -11.03 8.55
CA GLN A 177 0.03 -11.60 9.41
C GLN A 177 -1.19 -12.06 8.61
N ILE A 178 -1.60 -11.29 7.59
CA ILE A 178 -2.69 -11.71 6.69
C ILE A 178 -2.28 -12.96 5.90
N THR A 179 -1.01 -13.07 5.49
CA THR A 179 -0.53 -14.25 4.74
C THR A 179 -0.50 -15.50 5.61
N GLU A 180 -0.10 -15.38 6.88
CA GLU A 180 0.00 -16.53 7.80
C GLU A 180 -1.37 -16.99 8.35
N ARG A 181 -2.24 -16.03 8.72
CA ARG A 181 -3.48 -16.31 9.46
C ARG A 181 -4.75 -15.93 8.72
N GLY A 182 -4.63 -15.15 7.65
CA GLY A 182 -5.74 -14.66 6.86
C GLY A 182 -5.95 -15.49 5.59
N LEU A 183 -6.46 -14.82 4.56
CA LEU A 183 -6.70 -15.42 3.25
C LEU A 183 -5.68 -14.94 2.22
N GLY A 184 -5.11 -15.89 1.45
CA GLY A 184 -4.29 -15.56 0.29
C GLY A 184 -2.97 -14.86 0.64
N ASN A 185 -2.51 -13.98 -0.25
CA ASN A 185 -1.30 -13.17 -0.06
C ASN A 185 -1.68 -11.81 0.52
N GLY A 186 -1.27 -11.55 1.75
CA GLY A 186 -1.62 -10.34 2.47
C GLY A 186 -1.09 -9.06 1.84
N ILE A 187 0.10 -9.09 1.24
CA ILE A 187 0.65 -7.93 0.52
C ILE A 187 -0.21 -7.60 -0.70
N SER A 188 -0.62 -8.63 -1.47
CA SER A 188 -1.51 -8.44 -2.62
C SER A 188 -2.88 -7.92 -2.21
N LEU A 189 -3.43 -8.41 -1.08
CA LEU A 189 -4.70 -7.93 -0.55
C LEU A 189 -4.63 -6.49 -0.06
N LEU A 190 -3.53 -6.08 0.54
CA LEU A 190 -3.33 -4.69 0.94
C LEU A 190 -3.28 -3.76 -0.28
N ILE A 191 -2.54 -4.14 -1.33
CA ILE A 191 -2.52 -3.38 -2.60
C ILE A 191 -3.93 -3.26 -3.19
N PHE A 192 -4.64 -4.39 -3.26
CA PHE A 192 -6.02 -4.43 -3.76
C PHE A 192 -6.92 -3.49 -2.95
N ALA A 193 -6.85 -3.55 -1.62
CA ALA A 193 -7.63 -2.70 -0.73
C ALA A 193 -7.29 -1.21 -0.93
N SER A 194 -6.02 -0.85 -1.12
CA SER A 194 -5.60 0.53 -1.41
C SER A 194 -6.22 1.07 -2.69
N ILE A 195 -6.15 0.30 -3.78
CA ILE A 195 -6.68 0.70 -5.09
C ILE A 195 -8.20 0.82 -5.03
N VAL A 196 -8.88 -0.19 -4.45
CA VAL A 196 -10.34 -0.19 -4.31
C VAL A 196 -10.81 0.97 -3.44
N ALA A 197 -10.04 1.38 -2.44
CA ALA A 197 -10.35 2.56 -1.62
C ALA A 197 -10.27 3.89 -2.39
N GLY A 198 -9.52 3.96 -3.50
CA GLY A 198 -9.42 5.14 -4.36
C GLY A 198 -10.44 5.19 -5.51
N LEU A 199 -11.04 4.05 -5.87
CA LEU A 199 -12.03 3.97 -6.95
C LEU A 199 -13.27 4.85 -6.75
N PRO A 200 -13.90 4.93 -5.55
CA PRO A 200 -15.10 5.74 -5.36
C PRO A 200 -14.88 7.23 -5.65
N SER A 201 -13.75 7.78 -5.22
CA SER A 201 -13.36 9.17 -5.51
C SER A 201 -13.09 9.41 -7.00
N ALA A 202 -12.45 8.44 -7.67
CA ALA A 202 -12.17 8.55 -9.11
C ALA A 202 -13.46 8.52 -9.93
N ILE A 203 -14.40 7.65 -9.57
CA ILE A 203 -15.72 7.55 -10.22
C ILE A 203 -16.54 8.81 -9.94
N GLY A 204 -16.55 9.32 -8.71
CA GLY A 204 -17.25 10.56 -8.36
C GLY A 204 -16.72 11.78 -9.14
N GLY A 205 -15.39 11.91 -9.24
CA GLY A 205 -14.76 12.95 -10.05
C GLY A 205 -15.08 12.81 -11.54
N LEU A 206 -15.09 11.57 -12.06
CA LEU A 206 -15.51 11.29 -13.44
C LEU A 206 -16.96 11.75 -13.70
N PHE A 207 -17.89 11.45 -12.79
CA PHE A 207 -19.28 11.91 -12.89
C PHE A 207 -19.40 13.44 -12.83
N GLU A 208 -18.58 14.13 -12.03
CA GLU A 208 -18.52 15.59 -12.02
C GLU A 208 -17.96 16.17 -13.32
N LEU A 209 -16.92 15.58 -13.92
CA LEU A 209 -16.37 16.02 -15.21
C LEU A 209 -17.38 15.84 -16.35
N VAL A 210 -18.15 14.75 -16.32
CA VAL A 210 -19.26 14.51 -17.27
C VAL A 210 -20.39 15.51 -17.03
N ARG A 211 -20.75 15.79 -15.76
CA ARG A 211 -21.80 16.75 -15.39
C ARG A 211 -21.45 18.20 -15.75
N THR A 212 -20.19 18.58 -15.62
CA THR A 212 -19.68 19.93 -15.93
C THR A 212 -19.39 20.13 -17.42
N GLY A 213 -19.54 19.09 -18.25
CA GLY A 213 -19.32 19.15 -19.69
C GLY A 213 -17.83 19.25 -20.09
N ALA A 214 -16.91 19.07 -19.14
CA ALA A 214 -15.46 19.07 -19.39
C ALA A 214 -14.98 17.81 -20.11
N MET A 215 -15.76 16.72 -20.04
CA MET A 215 -15.63 15.56 -20.92
C MET A 215 -16.91 15.34 -21.72
N SER A 216 -16.83 15.54 -23.03
CA SER A 216 -17.81 15.03 -23.98
C SER A 216 -17.57 13.53 -24.16
N ILE A 217 -18.55 12.70 -23.80
CA ILE A 217 -18.63 11.30 -24.24
C ILE A 217 -19.23 11.26 -25.64
#